data_AF-A0A016AGS5-F1
#
_entry.id   AF-A0A016AGS5-F1
#
_cell.length_a   1.000
_cell.length_b   1.000
_cell.length_c   1.000
_cell.angle_alpha   90.00
_cell.angle_beta   90.00
_cell.angle_gamma   90.00
#
_symmetry.space_group_name_H-M   'P 1'
#
loop_
_entity.id
_entity.type
_entity.pdbx_description
1 polymer ?
#
loop_
_entity_poly.entity_id
_entity_poly.type
_entity_poly.pdbx_seq_one_letter_code
_entity_poly.pdbx_strand_id
1 'polypeptide(L)'
;MQNTERDLKLYYSISEVAQMFDVNESLLRFWEKEFPQISPKKGSRGVRQYRKEDVETIRLIYHLVKERGMTLPGARQKLKDNREATIRNFEIIDRLKQIRQELIGMRDALDGFSTRREEEQ
;
A
#
# COMPACT_ATOMS: atom_id res chain seq x y z
N MET A 1 3.22 -19.14 -4.85
CA MET A 1 4.54 -18.56 -5.19
C MET A 1 4.32 -17.49 -6.24
N GLN A 2 4.44 -16.19 -5.92
CA GLN A 2 4.49 -15.09 -6.90
C GLN A 2 4.64 -13.75 -6.15
N ASN A 3 5.87 -13.36 -5.76
CA ASN A 3 6.15 -11.94 -5.44
C ASN A 3 7.64 -11.56 -5.43
N THR A 4 8.49 -12.24 -6.20
CA THR A 4 9.95 -11.98 -6.17
C THR A 4 10.41 -11.02 -7.27
N GLU A 5 9.63 -10.80 -8.33
CA GLU A 5 10.06 -9.95 -9.46
C GLU A 5 9.89 -8.44 -9.22
N ARG A 6 9.00 -8.03 -8.32
CA ARG A 6 8.75 -6.59 -8.06
C ARG A 6 9.89 -5.91 -7.30
N ASP A 7 10.78 -6.67 -6.67
CA ASP A 7 11.77 -6.12 -5.72
C ASP A 7 13.10 -5.67 -6.35
N LEU A 8 13.26 -5.81 -7.67
CA LEU A 8 14.48 -5.40 -8.38
C LEU A 8 14.45 -3.93 -8.84
N LYS A 9 13.27 -3.29 -8.82
CA LYS A 9 13.12 -1.94 -9.34
C LYS A 9 13.52 -0.90 -8.29
N LEU A 10 14.64 -0.21 -8.54
CA LEU A 10 15.21 0.79 -7.64
C LEU A 10 14.39 2.09 -7.57
N TYR A 11 13.71 2.46 -8.66
CA TYR A 11 12.97 3.72 -8.77
C TYR A 11 11.65 3.54 -9.51
N TYR A 12 10.61 4.20 -9.00
CA TYR A 12 9.28 4.28 -9.59
C TYR A 12 9.02 5.70 -10.07
N SER A 13 8.36 5.84 -11.22
CA SER A 13 7.89 7.15 -11.70
C SER A 13 6.61 7.57 -10.99
N ILE A 14 6.29 8.88 -11.02
CA ILE A 14 5.04 9.38 -10.41
C ILE A 14 3.79 8.72 -10.99
N SER A 15 3.76 8.43 -12.30
CA SER A 15 2.63 7.78 -12.95
C SER A 15 2.44 6.34 -12.47
N GLU A 16 3.54 5.61 -12.26
CA GLU A 16 3.48 4.25 -11.70
C GLU A 16 3.01 4.25 -10.26
N VAL A 17 3.53 5.16 -9.43
CA VAL A 17 3.09 5.29 -8.04
C VAL A 17 1.62 5.70 -7.97
N ALA A 18 1.17 6.60 -8.84
CA ALA A 18 -0.24 7.00 -8.95
C ALA A 18 -1.14 5.80 -9.26
N GLN A 19 -0.72 4.95 -10.20
CA GLN A 19 -1.43 3.72 -10.56
C GLN A 19 -1.47 2.70 -9.41
N MET A 20 -0.39 2.55 -8.64
CA MET A 20 -0.33 1.62 -7.50
C MET A 20 -1.39 1.90 -6.42
N PHE A 21 -1.76 3.17 -6.24
CA PHE A 21 -2.70 3.60 -5.21
C PHE A 21 -4.07 4.03 -5.78
N ASP A 22 -4.25 3.93 -7.09
CA ASP A 22 -5.43 4.44 -7.81
C ASP A 22 -5.75 5.90 -7.44
N VAL A 23 -4.72 6.75 -7.54
CA VAL A 23 -4.81 8.20 -7.27
C VAL A 23 -4.26 8.99 -8.43
N ASN A 24 -4.62 10.28 -8.50
CA ASN A 24 -4.01 11.17 -9.48
C ASN A 24 -2.60 11.62 -9.06
N GLU A 25 -1.75 11.95 -10.05
CA GLU A 25 -0.40 12.46 -9.79
C GLU A 25 -0.39 13.76 -8.98
N SER A 26 -1.41 14.61 -9.16
CA SER A 26 -1.53 15.88 -8.45
C SER A 26 -1.63 15.68 -6.93
N LEU A 27 -2.31 14.62 -6.48
CA LEU A 27 -2.41 14.25 -5.07
C LEU A 27 -1.06 13.80 -4.52
N LEU A 28 -0.28 13.02 -5.28
CA LEU A 28 1.08 12.64 -4.87
C LEU A 28 1.99 13.87 -4.75
N ARG A 29 1.92 14.80 -5.71
CA ARG A 29 2.66 16.08 -5.64
C ARG A 29 2.24 16.93 -4.44
N PHE A 30 0.98 16.83 -4.03
CA PHE A 30 0.50 17.49 -2.83
C PHE A 30 1.02 16.80 -1.57
N TRP A 31 0.98 15.47 -1.51
CA TRP A 31 1.53 14.70 -0.39
C TRP A 31 3.04 14.90 -0.22
N GLU A 32 3.82 15.05 -1.30
CA GLU A 32 5.24 15.44 -1.21
C GLU A 32 5.45 16.75 -0.42
N LYS A 33 4.55 17.73 -0.58
CA LYS A 33 4.61 18.99 0.16
C LYS A 33 4.18 18.82 1.61
N GLU A 34 3.14 18.01 1.84
CA GLU A 34 2.56 17.82 3.16
C GLU A 34 3.38 16.88 4.06
N PHE A 35 4.17 15.98 3.46
CA PHE A 35 4.96 14.96 4.15
C PHE A 35 6.41 15.00 3.65
N PRO A 36 7.31 15.73 4.33
CA PRO A 36 8.72 15.86 3.93
C PRO A 36 9.50 14.54 3.88
N GLN A 37 8.93 13.45 4.43
CA GLN A 37 9.52 12.12 4.37
C GLN A 37 9.39 11.50 2.97
N ILE A 38 8.45 11.98 2.14
CA ILE A 38 8.35 11.62 0.73
C ILE A 38 9.26 12.57 -0.04
N SER A 39 10.42 12.09 -0.46
CA SER A 39 11.47 12.91 -1.07
C SER A 39 11.99 12.26 -2.36
N PRO A 40 11.15 12.20 -3.42
CA PRO A 40 11.57 11.64 -4.69
C PRO A 40 12.66 12.51 -5.31
N LYS A 41 13.69 11.87 -5.86
CA LYS A 41 14.72 12.57 -6.62
C LYS A 41 14.15 13.00 -7.97
N LYS A 42 14.61 14.15 -8.49
CA LYS A 42 14.35 14.51 -9.88
C LYS A 42 15.37 13.81 -10.76
N GLY A 43 14.92 12.93 -11.65
CA GLY A 43 15.75 12.30 -12.65
C GLY A 43 16.18 13.28 -13.76
N SER A 44 16.96 12.79 -14.72
CA SER A 44 17.57 13.57 -15.79
C SER A 44 16.59 14.37 -16.66
N ARG A 45 15.35 13.90 -16.81
CA ARG A 45 14.27 14.60 -17.56
C ARG A 45 13.26 15.33 -16.66
N GLY A 46 13.60 15.55 -15.39
CA GLY A 46 12.70 16.16 -14.41
C GLY A 46 11.57 15.24 -13.88
N VAL A 47 11.55 13.98 -14.32
CA VAL A 47 10.62 12.96 -13.81
C VAL A 47 10.99 12.60 -12.37
N ARG A 48 9.99 12.53 -11.50
CA ARG A 48 10.17 12.12 -10.10
C ARG A 48 10.48 10.64 -10.02
N GLN A 49 11.50 10.30 -9.25
CA GLN A 49 11.94 8.94 -8.99
C GLN A 49 11.75 8.64 -7.49
N TYR A 50 10.71 7.89 -7.20
CA TYR A 50 10.40 7.40 -5.84
C TYR A 50 11.19 6.13 -5.60
N ARG A 51 11.87 6.04 -4.46
CA ARG A 51 12.45 4.77 -4.01
C ARG A 51 11.39 3.92 -3.35
N LYS A 52 11.75 2.68 -3.04
CA LYS A 52 10.89 1.77 -2.27
C LYS A 52 10.41 2.45 -0.98
N GLU A 53 11.29 3.09 -0.22
CA GLU A 53 10.94 3.73 1.07
C GLU A 53 9.94 4.89 0.91
N ASP A 54 10.01 5.61 -0.21
CA ASP A 54 9.04 6.66 -0.53
C ASP A 54 7.66 6.03 -0.78
N VAL A 55 7.61 4.93 -1.55
CA VAL A 55 6.37 4.18 -1.83
C VAL A 55 5.78 3.56 -0.56
N GLU A 56 6.61 3.01 0.33
CA GLU A 56 6.19 2.50 1.64
C GLU A 56 5.56 3.62 2.50
N THR A 57 6.18 4.80 2.50
CA THR A 57 5.65 5.97 3.22
C THR A 57 4.32 6.44 2.63
N ILE A 58 4.19 6.47 1.29
CA ILE A 58 2.95 6.78 0.60
C ILE A 58 1.85 5.76 0.95
N ARG A 59 2.18 4.45 1.00
CA ARG A 59 1.22 3.41 1.39
C ARG A 59 0.68 3.63 2.80
N LEU A 60 1.55 4.00 3.74
CA LEU A 60 1.13 4.31 5.10
C LEU A 60 0.22 5.55 5.16
N ILE A 61 0.57 6.62 4.45
CA ILE A 61 -0.25 7.84 4.37
C ILE A 61 -1.61 7.53 3.74
N TYR A 62 -1.63 6.73 2.68
CA TYR A 62 -2.86 6.26 2.04
C TYR A 62 -3.76 5.53 3.04
N HIS A 63 -3.21 4.58 3.80
CA HIS A 63 -3.97 3.89 4.85
C HIS A 63 -4.56 4.87 5.89
N LEU A 64 -3.77 5.83 6.37
CA LEU A 64 -4.25 6.80 7.37
C LEU A 64 -5.34 7.72 6.82
N VAL A 65 -5.20 8.21 5.59
CA VAL A 65 -6.09 9.25 5.04
C VAL A 65 -7.27 8.66 4.30
N LYS A 66 -7.05 7.65 3.45
CA LYS A 66 -8.09 7.07 2.58
C LYS A 66 -8.84 5.92 3.24
N GLU A 67 -8.15 5.02 3.95
CA GLU A 67 -8.81 3.88 4.60
C GLU A 67 -9.36 4.25 6.00
N ARG A 68 -8.61 5.05 6.78
CA ARG A 68 -9.01 5.44 8.14
C ARG A 68 -9.71 6.79 8.24
N GLY A 69 -9.77 7.57 7.16
CA GLY A 69 -10.45 8.86 7.13
C GLY A 69 -9.77 9.97 7.96
N MET A 70 -8.47 9.85 8.28
CA MET A 70 -7.76 10.93 8.98
C MET A 70 -7.55 12.14 8.07
N THR A 71 -7.61 13.34 8.64
CA THR A 71 -7.19 14.56 7.93
C THR A 71 -5.67 14.56 7.73
N LEU A 72 -5.18 15.27 6.71
CA LEU A 72 -3.73 15.36 6.45
C LEU A 72 -2.93 15.93 7.63
N PRO A 73 -3.38 16.99 8.33
CA PRO A 73 -2.71 17.45 9.54
C PRO A 73 -2.69 16.38 10.64
N GLY A 74 -3.80 15.64 10.83
CA GLY A 74 -3.88 14.56 11.81
C GLY A 74 -2.96 13.39 11.49
N ALA A 75 -2.89 12.98 10.22
CA ALA A 75 -1.96 11.95 9.76
C ALA A 75 -0.50 12.41 9.94
N ARG A 76 -0.17 13.66 9.60
CA ARG A 76 1.16 14.23 9.82
C ARG A 76 1.54 14.21 11.30
N GLN A 77 0.65 14.68 12.17
CA GLN A 77 0.90 14.71 13.61
C GLN A 77 1.13 13.30 14.16
N LYS A 78 0.30 12.34 13.76
CA LYS A 78 0.45 10.94 14.15
C LYS A 78 1.78 10.32 13.71
N LEU A 79 2.21 10.61 12.48
CA LEU A 79 3.51 10.15 11.95
C LEU A 79 4.69 10.87 12.61
N LYS A 80 4.49 12.06 13.17
CA LYS A 80 5.53 12.78 13.92
C LYS A 80 5.66 12.22 15.34
N ASP A 81 4.55 12.00 16.02
CA ASP A 81 4.55 11.62 17.43
C ASP A 81 4.87 10.14 17.64
N ASN A 82 4.32 9.27 16.77
CA ASN A 82 4.31 7.83 17.00
C ASN A 82 4.59 7.05 15.70
N ARG A 83 5.64 7.44 14.95
CA ARG A 83 5.95 6.83 13.64
C ARG A 83 6.08 5.32 13.71
N GLU A 84 6.96 4.81 14.58
CA GLU A 84 7.25 3.38 14.65
C GLU A 84 6.04 2.56 15.08
N ALA A 85 5.32 3.01 16.11
CA ALA A 85 4.09 2.35 16.54
C ALA A 85 3.03 2.35 15.43
N THR A 86 2.95 3.44 14.65
CA THR A 86 2.04 3.53 13.50
C THR A 86 2.44 2.56 12.38
N ILE A 87 3.74 2.42 12.08
CA ILE A 87 4.26 1.43 11.12
C ILE A 87 3.95 0.01 11.59
N ARG A 88 4.30 -0.35 12.84
CA ARG A 88 4.03 -1.70 13.39
C ARG A 88 2.55 -2.05 13.35
N ASN A 89 1.68 -1.13 13.77
CA ASN A 89 0.24 -1.36 13.73
C ASN A 89 -0.27 -1.55 12.30
N PHE A 90 0.27 -0.80 11.34
CA PHE A 90 -0.08 -0.94 9.94
C PHE A 90 0.36 -2.30 9.38
N GLU A 91 1.59 -2.75 9.67
CA GLU A 91 2.10 -4.08 9.28
C GLU A 91 1.28 -5.22 9.87
N ILE A 92 0.88 -5.11 11.15
CA ILE A 92 -0.02 -6.09 11.80
C ILE A 92 -1.36 -6.15 11.06
N ILE A 93 -1.97 -5.00 10.78
CA ILE A 93 -3.25 -4.94 10.05
C ILE A 93 -3.11 -5.56 8.66
N ASP A 94 -2.04 -5.25 7.94
CA ASP A 94 -1.80 -5.80 6.61
C ASP A 94 -1.65 -7.33 6.66
N ARG A 95 -0.89 -7.85 7.63
CA ARG A 95 -0.76 -9.29 7.84
C ARG A 95 -2.08 -9.96 8.18
N LEU A 96 -2.90 -9.35 9.03
CA LEU A 96 -4.22 -9.88 9.37
C LEU A 96 -5.16 -9.87 8.16
N LYS A 97 -5.11 -8.84 7.30
CA LYS A 97 -5.85 -8.80 6.03
C LYS A 97 -5.41 -9.95 5.12
N GLN A 98 -4.11 -10.20 4.98
CA GLN A 98 -3.58 -11.32 4.18
C GLN A 98 -4.06 -12.68 4.71
N ILE A 99 -3.93 -12.93 6.01
CA ILE A 99 -4.38 -14.18 6.64
C ILE A 99 -5.89 -14.39 6.40
N ARG A 100 -6.69 -13.34 6.53
CA ARG A 100 -8.14 -13.42 6.24
C ARG A 100 -8.40 -13.83 4.80
N GLN A 101 -7.67 -13.27 3.83
CA GLN A 101 -7.85 -13.62 2.42
C GLN A 101 -7.43 -15.06 2.12
N GLU A 102 -6.34 -15.53 2.73
CA GLU A 102 -5.93 -16.94 2.62
C GLU A 102 -7.00 -17.89 3.17
N LEU A 103 -7.56 -17.59 4.34
CA LEU A 103 -8.63 -18.40 4.94
C LEU A 103 -9.92 -18.38 4.11
N ILE A 104 -10.28 -17.24 3.53
CA ILE A 104 -11.42 -17.14 2.60
C ILE A 104 -11.18 -18.03 1.39
N GLY A 105 -10.00 -17.99 0.77
CA GLY A 105 -9.66 -18.85 -0.35
C GLY A 105 -9.72 -20.34 -0.02
N MET A 106 -9.29 -20.72 1.19
CA MET A 106 -9.42 -22.10 1.66
C MET A 106 -10.87 -22.53 1.84
N ARG A 107 -11.72 -21.69 2.43
CA ARG A 107 -13.16 -21.94 2.56
C ARG A 107 -13.81 -22.12 1.19
N ASP A 108 -13.57 -21.18 0.28
CA ASP A 108 -14.20 -21.20 -1.04
C ASP A 108 -13.77 -22.43 -1.85
N ALA A 109 -12.52 -22.88 -1.68
CA ALA A 109 -12.05 -24.14 -2.25
C ALA A 109 -12.82 -25.34 -1.68
N LEU A 110 -13.02 -25.40 -0.35
CA LEU A 110 -13.77 -26.48 0.32
C LEU A 110 -15.25 -26.53 -0.10
N ASP A 111 -15.91 -25.38 -0.19
CA ASP A 111 -17.31 -25.29 -0.65
C ASP A 111 -17.46 -25.75 -2.12
N GLY A 112 -16.44 -25.52 -2.95
CA GLY A 112 -16.38 -26.03 -4.31
C GLY A 112 -16.16 -27.55 -4.44
N PHE A 113 -15.80 -28.24 -3.35
CA PHE A 113 -15.68 -29.70 -3.32
C PHE A 113 -16.94 -30.39 -2.79
N SER A 114 -17.66 -29.78 -1.85
CA SER A 114 -18.96 -30.30 -1.38
C SER A 114 -19.99 -30.29 -2.51
N THR A 115 -20.07 -29.20 -3.25
CA THR A 115 -21.04 -29.04 -4.36
C THR A 115 -20.84 -30.07 -5.49
N ARG A 116 -19.59 -30.38 -5.86
CA ARG A 116 -19.30 -31.37 -6.93
C ARG A 116 -19.60 -32.82 -6.54
N ARG A 117 -19.59 -33.15 -5.25
CA ARG A 117 -19.91 -34.51 -4.77
C ARG A 117 -21.41 -34.81 -4.74
N GLU A 118 -22.25 -33.77 -4.75
CA GLU A 118 -23.71 -33.90 -4.80
C GLU A 118 -24.22 -34.08 -6.24
N GLU A 119 -23.48 -33.61 -7.25
CA GLU A 119 -23.86 -33.74 -8.67
C GLU A 119 -23.43 -35.08 -9.31
N GLU A 120 -22.54 -35.83 -8.67
CA GLU A 120 -22.03 -37.14 -9.14
C GLU A 120 -22.78 -38.35 -8.51
N GLN A 121 -23.86 -38.12 -7.75
CA GLN A 121 -24.75 -39.14 -7.17
C GLN A 121 -26.16 -39.05 -7.76
#